data_AF-A0A257LVP2-F1
#
_entry.id   AF-A0A257LVP2-F1
#
_cell.length_a   1.000
_cell.length_b   1.000
_cell.length_c   1.000
_cell.angle_alpha   90.00
_cell.angle_beta   90.00
_cell.angle_gamma   90.00
#
_symmetry.space_group_name_H-M   'P 1'
#
loop_
_entity.id
_entity.type
_entity.pdbx_description
1 polymer ?
#
loop_
_entity_poly.entity_id
_entity_poly.type
_entity_poly.pdbx_seq_one_letter_code
_entity_poly.pdbx_strand_id
1 'polypeptide(L)'
;PTNAPGAGVVSTLTLDSVLSGSGNVAFTSSVNQNALSTIYLGAQSTYTGSTLLDTDGTTATQTILKLGIHNALPTTTVLTIDGPPGVSSGRFAELNLNGFNQQLAGLTNVAQSLRFQRVVNSNVSAAATLTINNTNTFTFSGILGAGADGSVSASSTPGSANGNNFSLTKSGAGSFTLSGANSYVGGTTISGGKLIAQSSNTA
;
A
#
# COMPACT_ATOMS: atom_id res chain seq x y z
N PRO A 1 -26.93 8.33 6.89
CA PRO A 1 -26.56 7.16 7.73
C PRO A 1 -25.80 7.63 8.97
N THR A 2 -26.43 7.53 10.13
CA THR A 2 -25.91 8.03 11.41
C THR A 2 -24.84 7.09 11.97
N ASN A 3 -23.64 7.62 12.18
CA ASN A 3 -22.52 6.91 12.81
C ASN A 3 -22.77 6.77 14.31
N ALA A 4 -22.63 5.55 14.82
CA ALA A 4 -22.65 5.23 16.25
C ALA A 4 -21.42 5.83 16.98
N PRO A 5 -21.52 6.15 18.29
CA PRO A 5 -20.40 6.69 19.05
C PRO A 5 -19.31 5.62 19.19
N GLY A 6 -18.10 5.92 18.69
CA GLY A 6 -16.98 4.99 18.57
C GLY A 6 -16.60 4.63 17.13
N ALA A 7 -17.40 5.02 16.13
CA ALA A 7 -17.03 4.91 14.73
C ALA A 7 -16.17 6.13 14.32
N GLY A 8 -14.88 5.89 14.08
CA GLY A 8 -14.01 6.91 13.49
C GLY A 8 -14.60 7.46 12.18
N VAL A 9 -14.37 8.74 11.90
CA VAL A 9 -14.83 9.36 10.65
C VAL A 9 -14.21 8.61 9.46
N VAL A 10 -15.02 8.20 8.50
CA VAL A 10 -14.53 7.67 7.21
C VAL A 10 -14.62 8.79 6.19
N SER A 11 -13.49 9.16 5.59
CA SER A 11 -13.42 10.16 4.53
C SER A 11 -13.00 9.49 3.23
N THR A 12 -13.74 9.71 2.15
CA THR A 12 -13.38 9.19 0.82
C THR A 12 -13.16 10.36 -0.14
N LEU A 13 -12.00 10.37 -0.81
CA LEU A 13 -11.71 11.24 -1.94
C LEU A 13 -11.62 10.36 -3.20
N THR A 14 -12.43 10.64 -4.20
CA THR A 14 -12.38 9.97 -5.51
C THR A 14 -11.71 10.88 -6.52
N LEU A 15 -10.67 10.37 -7.19
CA LEU A 15 -9.93 11.05 -8.24
C LEU A 15 -10.10 10.27 -9.56
N ASP A 16 -11.12 10.64 -10.33
CA ASP A 16 -11.42 10.03 -11.63
C ASP A 16 -10.72 10.74 -12.81
N SER A 17 -9.95 11.79 -12.51
CA SER A 17 -9.15 12.53 -13.49
C SER A 17 -7.67 12.19 -13.36
N VAL A 18 -6.94 12.27 -14.48
CA VAL A 18 -5.49 12.08 -14.52
C VAL A 18 -4.80 13.16 -13.68
N LEU A 19 -3.96 12.74 -12.72
CA LEU A 19 -2.99 13.62 -12.07
C LEU A 19 -1.72 13.68 -12.94
N SER A 20 -1.30 14.87 -13.33
CA SER A 20 -0.16 15.08 -14.24
C SER A 20 0.79 16.17 -13.73
N GLY A 21 2.04 16.15 -14.21
CA GLY A 21 3.06 17.16 -13.90
C GLY A 21 4.43 16.55 -13.62
N SER A 22 5.44 17.37 -13.37
CA SER A 22 6.79 16.89 -13.09
C SER A 22 7.09 16.66 -11.61
N GLY A 23 6.22 17.17 -10.73
CA GLY A 23 6.40 17.13 -9.28
C GLY A 23 6.10 15.77 -8.65
N ASN A 24 6.57 15.62 -7.41
CA ASN A 24 6.14 14.53 -6.53
C ASN A 24 4.67 14.72 -6.15
N VAL A 25 3.96 13.62 -5.93
CA VAL A 25 2.58 13.62 -5.45
C VAL A 25 2.52 12.96 -4.08
N ALA A 26 1.96 13.67 -3.11
CA ALA A 26 1.71 13.14 -1.78
C ALA A 26 0.21 12.92 -1.59
N PHE A 27 -0.15 11.68 -1.25
CA PHE A 27 -1.48 11.32 -0.78
C PHE A 27 -1.44 11.28 0.73
N THR A 28 -1.94 12.36 1.35
CA THR A 28 -1.96 12.51 2.81
C THR A 28 -3.39 12.61 3.31
N SER A 29 -3.57 12.29 4.59
CA SER A 29 -4.84 12.31 5.26
C SER A 29 -4.75 13.19 6.49
N SER A 30 -5.53 14.27 6.52
CA SER A 30 -5.59 15.23 7.64
C SER A 30 -6.83 15.14 8.53
N VAL A 31 -7.44 13.96 8.56
CA VAL A 31 -8.67 13.71 9.32
C VAL A 31 -8.39 13.61 10.83
N ASN A 32 -9.41 13.92 11.63
CA ASN A 32 -9.37 13.85 13.09
C ASN A 32 -8.96 12.45 13.62
N GLN A 33 -8.60 12.38 14.91
CA GLN A 33 -8.15 11.14 15.56
C GLN A 33 -9.08 9.94 15.31
N ASN A 34 -8.49 8.78 15.06
CA ASN A 34 -9.16 7.50 14.79
C ASN A 34 -9.93 7.41 13.46
N ALA A 35 -9.77 8.36 12.55
CA ALA A 35 -10.42 8.32 11.25
C ALA A 35 -9.65 7.47 10.22
N LEU A 36 -10.41 7.00 9.23
CA LEU A 36 -9.95 6.24 8.08
C LEU A 36 -10.17 7.08 6.82
N SER A 37 -9.10 7.43 6.13
CA SER A 37 -9.18 8.11 4.84
C SER A 37 -8.92 7.14 3.71
N THR A 38 -9.81 7.09 2.74
CA THR A 38 -9.63 6.35 1.48
C THR A 38 -9.50 7.34 0.34
N ILE A 39 -8.43 7.22 -0.44
CA ILE A 39 -8.24 7.95 -1.68
C ILE A 39 -8.38 6.92 -2.81
N TYR A 40 -9.39 7.08 -3.66
CA TYR A 40 -9.65 6.20 -4.78
C TYR A 40 -9.12 6.82 -6.07
N LEU A 41 -8.26 6.08 -6.79
CA LEU A 41 -7.72 6.52 -8.10
C LEU A 41 -8.47 5.82 -9.24
N GLY A 42 -9.40 6.54 -9.87
CA GLY A 42 -10.20 6.06 -11.01
C GLY A 42 -9.54 6.26 -12.38
N ALA A 43 -8.44 7.03 -12.44
CA ALA A 43 -7.68 7.27 -13.67
C ALA A 43 -6.18 7.02 -13.46
N GLN A 44 -5.49 6.71 -14.56
CA GLN A 44 -4.05 6.47 -14.55
C GLN A 44 -3.34 7.82 -14.50
N SER A 45 -2.62 8.06 -13.42
CA SER A 45 -1.81 9.26 -13.26
C SER A 45 -0.57 9.22 -14.16
N THR A 46 -0.12 10.39 -14.59
CA THR A 46 0.99 10.58 -15.55
C THR A 46 2.08 11.50 -15.03
N TYR A 47 2.05 11.87 -13.74
CA TYR A 47 3.13 12.64 -13.16
C TYR A 47 4.46 11.87 -13.16
N THR A 48 5.58 12.58 -13.28
CA THR A 48 6.91 11.95 -13.39
C THR A 48 7.67 11.88 -12.08
N GLY A 49 7.19 12.53 -11.02
CA GLY A 49 7.79 12.46 -9.69
C GLY A 49 7.44 11.20 -8.91
N SER A 50 7.96 11.12 -7.69
CA SER A 50 7.68 10.04 -6.75
C SER A 50 6.29 10.17 -6.13
N THR A 51 5.75 9.06 -5.65
CA THR A 51 4.52 9.01 -4.85
C THR A 51 4.88 8.85 -3.38
N LEU A 52 4.33 9.71 -2.53
CA LEU A 52 4.31 9.53 -1.09
C LEU A 52 2.89 9.16 -0.67
N LEU A 53 2.73 8.06 0.06
CA LEU A 53 1.52 7.77 0.82
C LEU A 53 1.84 8.01 2.29
N ASP A 54 1.13 8.92 2.94
CA ASP A 54 1.42 9.30 4.32
C ASP A 54 0.13 9.55 5.12
N THR A 55 0.27 9.65 6.43
CA THR A 55 -0.75 10.26 7.31
C THR A 55 -0.18 11.59 7.81
N ASP A 56 -0.98 12.63 8.01
CA ASP A 56 -0.55 14.03 8.24
C ASP A 56 0.31 14.33 9.51
N GLY A 57 1.11 13.40 9.99
CA GLY A 57 1.86 13.56 11.24
C GLY A 57 1.06 13.19 12.50
N THR A 58 -0.22 12.83 12.36
CA THR A 58 -1.00 12.28 13.47
C THR A 58 -0.77 10.77 13.66
N THR A 59 -0.64 10.35 14.91
CA THR A 59 -0.30 8.97 15.29
C THR A 59 -1.50 8.01 15.32
N ALA A 60 -2.71 8.53 15.13
CA ALA A 60 -3.98 7.80 15.27
C ALA A 60 -4.77 7.63 13.96
N THR A 61 -4.27 8.15 12.85
CA THR A 61 -4.95 8.12 11.54
C THR A 61 -4.49 6.95 10.68
N GLN A 62 -5.39 6.55 9.77
CA GLN A 62 -5.17 5.48 8.80
C GLN A 62 -5.46 6.03 7.40
N THR A 63 -4.59 5.71 6.43
CA THR A 63 -4.79 6.10 5.03
C THR A 63 -4.75 4.87 4.14
N ILE A 64 -5.72 4.78 3.23
CA ILE A 64 -5.76 3.82 2.13
C ILE A 64 -5.66 4.61 0.83
N LEU A 65 -4.66 4.30 0.01
CA LEU A 65 -4.68 4.60 -1.41
C LEU A 65 -5.21 3.38 -2.15
N LYS A 66 -6.41 3.48 -2.72
CA LYS A 66 -7.13 2.37 -3.34
C LYS A 66 -7.17 2.53 -4.85
N LEU A 67 -6.77 1.49 -5.57
CA LEU A 67 -6.81 1.50 -7.03
C LEU A 67 -8.23 1.26 -7.54
N GLY A 68 -8.61 2.04 -8.55
CA GLY A 68 -9.84 1.85 -9.33
C GLY A 68 -9.61 1.28 -10.72
N ILE A 69 -8.36 1.23 -11.15
CA ILE A 69 -7.94 0.72 -12.46
C ILE A 69 -6.52 0.14 -12.39
N HIS A 70 -6.12 -0.58 -13.43
CA HIS A 70 -4.72 -1.02 -13.59
C HIS A 70 -3.78 0.17 -13.70
N ASN A 71 -2.64 0.07 -13.01
CA ASN A 71 -1.59 1.09 -12.99
C ASN A 71 -2.15 2.50 -12.71
N ALA A 72 -3.03 2.66 -11.72
CA ALA A 72 -3.57 3.97 -11.39
C ALA A 72 -2.47 4.96 -10.92
N LEU A 73 -1.42 4.45 -10.28
CA LEU A 73 -0.16 5.18 -10.08
C LEU A 73 0.72 5.09 -11.33
N PRO A 74 1.55 6.11 -11.64
CA PRO A 74 2.46 6.04 -12.77
C PRO A 74 3.40 4.84 -12.62
N THR A 75 3.60 4.07 -13.68
CA THR A 75 4.45 2.87 -13.62
C THR A 75 5.92 3.18 -13.34
N THR A 76 6.32 4.42 -13.60
CA THR A 76 7.66 4.96 -13.37
C THR A 76 7.86 5.52 -11.96
N THR A 77 6.81 5.56 -11.13
CA THR A 77 6.92 6.18 -9.82
C THR A 77 7.60 5.27 -8.81
N VAL A 78 8.35 5.86 -7.90
CA VAL A 78 8.76 5.20 -6.65
C VAL A 78 7.68 5.53 -5.62
N LEU A 79 7.04 4.50 -5.07
CA LEU A 79 6.12 4.67 -3.95
C LEU A 79 6.88 4.54 -2.63
N THR A 80 6.83 5.60 -1.84
CA THR A 80 7.18 5.56 -0.41
C THR A 80 5.88 5.47 0.37
N ILE A 81 5.70 4.39 1.13
CA ILE A 81 4.66 4.32 2.16
C ILE A 81 5.30 4.83 3.46
N ASP A 82 4.74 5.87 4.04
CA ASP A 82 5.16 6.46 5.30
C ASP A 82 3.95 6.63 6.23
N GLY A 83 4.24 7.00 7.46
CA GLY A 83 3.31 7.46 8.47
C GLY A 83 4.06 7.68 9.78
N PRO A 84 3.77 8.73 10.57
CA PRO A 84 4.31 8.89 11.91
C PRO A 84 4.11 7.62 12.76
N PRO A 85 4.97 7.35 13.76
CA PRO A 85 4.82 6.21 14.66
C PRO A 85 3.38 6.04 15.16
N GLY A 86 2.89 4.80 15.20
CA GLY A 86 1.57 4.53 15.78
C GLY A 86 1.59 4.72 17.30
N VAL A 87 0.52 5.27 17.88
CA VAL A 87 0.34 5.30 19.36
C VAL A 87 -0.37 4.06 19.90
N SER A 88 -0.91 3.20 19.03
CA SER A 88 -1.63 1.98 19.38
C SER A 88 -1.50 0.94 18.26
N SER A 89 -1.80 -0.32 18.54
CA SER A 89 -1.88 -1.37 17.50
C SER A 89 -2.97 -1.06 16.46
N GLY A 90 -2.84 -1.66 15.28
CA GLY A 90 -3.86 -1.63 14.22
C GLY A 90 -3.83 -0.39 13.32
N ARG A 91 -2.86 0.53 13.49
CA ARG A 91 -2.69 1.67 12.57
C ARG A 91 -2.00 1.24 11.30
N PHE A 92 -2.40 1.83 10.17
CA PHE A 92 -1.80 1.50 8.88
C PHE A 92 -1.75 2.67 7.90
N ALA A 93 -0.77 2.58 6.99
CA ALA A 93 -0.75 3.27 5.71
C ALA A 93 -0.69 2.19 4.63
N GLU A 94 -1.66 2.20 3.72
CA GLU A 94 -1.95 1.06 2.84
C GLU A 94 -2.11 1.47 1.38
N LEU A 95 -1.36 0.80 0.51
CA LEU A 95 -1.76 0.69 -0.90
C LEU A 95 -2.68 -0.53 -1.05
N ASN A 96 -3.90 -0.31 -1.50
CA ASN A 96 -4.87 -1.38 -1.77
C ASN A 96 -5.07 -1.55 -3.28
N LEU A 97 -4.57 -2.67 -3.80
CA LEU A 97 -4.62 -3.05 -5.22
C LEU A 97 -6.05 -3.27 -5.73
N ASN A 98 -6.98 -3.67 -4.87
CA ASN A 98 -8.41 -3.79 -5.18
C ASN A 98 -8.74 -4.59 -6.47
N GLY A 99 -7.95 -5.63 -6.77
CA GLY A 99 -8.09 -6.48 -7.95
C GLY A 99 -7.37 -5.97 -9.20
N PHE A 100 -6.66 -4.84 -9.07
CA PHE A 100 -5.93 -4.22 -10.17
C PHE A 100 -4.42 -4.43 -10.02
N ASN A 101 -3.79 -4.84 -11.11
CA ASN A 101 -2.34 -4.84 -11.26
C ASN A 101 -1.75 -3.44 -11.14
N GLN A 102 -0.58 -3.33 -10.50
CA GLN A 102 0.19 -2.10 -10.40
C GLN A 102 1.67 -2.40 -10.61
N GLN A 103 2.31 -1.64 -11.49
CA GLN A 103 3.77 -1.58 -11.62
C GLN A 103 4.32 -0.33 -10.91
N LEU A 104 5.44 -0.46 -10.22
CA LEU A 104 6.17 0.64 -9.61
C LEU A 104 7.65 0.56 -10.02
N ALA A 105 8.31 1.70 -10.19
CA ALA A 105 9.77 1.76 -10.37
C ALA A 105 10.53 1.58 -9.06
N GLY A 106 9.84 1.60 -7.93
CA GLY A 106 10.36 1.28 -6.61
C GLY A 106 9.24 1.25 -5.58
N LEU A 107 9.42 0.43 -4.55
CA LEU A 107 8.59 0.42 -3.37
C LEU A 107 9.51 0.47 -2.16
N THR A 108 9.26 1.43 -1.28
CA THR A 108 10.04 1.63 -0.05
C THR A 108 9.13 2.13 1.05
N ASN A 109 9.64 2.14 2.27
CA ASN A 109 8.96 2.73 3.40
C ASN A 109 9.97 3.34 4.38
N VAL A 110 9.48 4.25 5.22
CA VAL A 110 10.21 4.69 6.41
C VAL A 110 9.80 3.73 7.52
N ALA A 111 10.73 3.01 8.15
CA ALA A 111 10.35 2.03 9.18
C ALA A 111 9.77 2.74 10.42
N GLN A 112 8.59 2.30 10.88
CA GLN A 112 7.84 2.97 11.95
C GLN A 112 7.32 1.94 12.95
N SER A 113 7.43 2.23 14.24
CA SER A 113 6.91 1.37 15.31
C SER A 113 5.38 1.41 15.35
N LEU A 114 4.75 0.27 15.61
CA LEU A 114 3.30 0.12 15.82
C LEU A 114 2.41 0.59 14.65
N ARG A 115 2.99 0.79 13.46
CA ARG A 115 2.27 1.10 12.22
C ARG A 115 2.53 0.03 11.18
N PHE A 116 1.46 -0.53 10.64
CA PHE A 116 1.54 -1.38 9.46
C PHE A 116 1.66 -0.54 8.19
N GLN A 117 2.79 -0.64 7.54
CA GLN A 117 2.98 -0.08 6.20
C GLN A 117 2.85 -1.26 5.25
N ARG A 118 1.79 -1.26 4.43
CA ARG A 118 1.42 -2.47 3.70
C ARG A 118 0.95 -2.22 2.28
N VAL A 119 1.09 -3.25 1.46
CA VAL A 119 0.38 -3.40 0.19
C VAL A 119 -0.55 -4.59 0.32
N VAL A 120 -1.82 -4.42 -0.02
CA VAL A 120 -2.83 -5.48 0.06
C VAL A 120 -3.63 -5.56 -1.23
N ASN A 121 -4.37 -6.65 -1.40
CA ASN A 121 -5.48 -6.71 -2.32
C ASN A 121 -6.78 -7.07 -1.57
N SER A 122 -7.68 -6.09 -1.40
CA SER A 122 -8.98 -6.34 -0.75
C SER A 122 -10.01 -7.04 -1.66
N ASN A 123 -9.75 -7.15 -2.96
CA ASN A 123 -10.69 -7.79 -3.88
C ASN A 123 -10.51 -9.30 -3.87
N VAL A 124 -11.47 -9.99 -3.27
CA VAL A 124 -11.45 -11.46 -3.12
C VAL A 124 -11.82 -12.17 -4.41
N SER A 125 -12.54 -11.49 -5.31
CA SER A 125 -13.01 -12.04 -6.58
C SER A 125 -12.02 -11.82 -7.73
N ALA A 126 -11.00 -10.98 -7.53
CA ALA A 126 -9.99 -10.69 -8.54
C ALA A 126 -8.60 -10.63 -7.90
N ALA A 127 -7.72 -11.55 -8.30
CA ALA A 127 -6.32 -11.50 -7.91
C ALA A 127 -5.60 -10.35 -8.63
N ALA A 128 -4.67 -9.71 -7.94
CA ALA A 128 -3.83 -8.66 -8.51
C ALA A 128 -2.37 -9.12 -8.67
N THR A 129 -1.58 -8.38 -9.44
CA THR A 129 -0.13 -8.50 -9.54
C THR A 129 0.53 -7.18 -9.16
N LEU A 130 1.35 -7.20 -8.12
CA LEU A 130 2.27 -6.11 -7.82
C LEU A 130 3.58 -6.35 -8.57
N THR A 131 3.95 -5.44 -9.47
CA THR A 131 5.22 -5.51 -10.20
C THR A 131 6.18 -4.45 -9.69
N ILE A 132 7.35 -4.86 -9.20
CA ILE A 132 8.44 -3.96 -8.84
C ILE A 132 9.46 -3.99 -9.98
N ASN A 133 9.48 -2.93 -10.80
CA ASN A 133 10.32 -2.77 -11.97
C ASN A 133 11.44 -1.76 -11.71
N ASN A 134 12.23 -2.01 -10.67
CA ASN A 134 13.25 -1.09 -10.20
C ASN A 134 14.59 -1.27 -10.90
N THR A 135 15.26 -0.16 -11.20
CA THR A 135 16.66 -0.12 -11.64
C THR A 135 17.62 0.06 -10.46
N ASN A 136 17.22 0.85 -9.46
CA ASN A 136 17.96 1.08 -8.22
C ASN A 136 17.64 0.04 -7.15
N THR A 137 18.40 0.02 -6.07
CA THR A 137 18.09 -0.82 -4.90
C THR A 137 17.04 -0.17 -4.02
N PHE A 138 16.02 -0.94 -3.63
CA PHE A 138 15.01 -0.53 -2.65
C PHE A 138 14.80 -1.62 -1.61
N THR A 139 14.46 -1.19 -0.39
CA THR A 139 14.06 -2.08 0.70
C THR A 139 12.66 -1.71 1.15
N PHE A 140 11.80 -2.70 1.26
CA PHE A 140 10.50 -2.56 1.90
C PHE A 140 10.48 -3.45 3.15
N SER A 141 10.48 -2.79 4.31
CA SER A 141 10.35 -3.41 5.63
C SER A 141 8.89 -3.52 6.11
N GLY A 142 7.97 -2.95 5.33
CA GLY A 142 6.54 -3.16 5.49
C GLY A 142 6.09 -4.58 5.08
N ILE A 143 4.79 -4.78 5.02
CA ILE A 143 4.15 -6.08 4.76
C ILE A 143 3.53 -6.09 3.35
N LEU A 144 3.91 -7.06 2.52
CA LEU A 144 3.10 -7.43 1.36
C LEU A 144 2.06 -8.47 1.79
N GLY A 145 0.80 -8.04 1.89
CA GLY A 145 -0.32 -8.81 2.41
C GLY A 145 -0.95 -8.15 3.65
N ALA A 146 -2.02 -8.74 4.14
CA ALA A 146 -2.61 -8.39 5.41
C ALA A 146 -1.66 -8.78 6.56
N GLY A 147 -1.52 -7.90 7.54
CA GLY A 147 -0.87 -8.25 8.80
C GLY A 147 -1.66 -9.31 9.56
N ALA A 148 -1.06 -9.84 10.63
CA ALA A 148 -1.68 -10.83 11.52
C ALA A 148 -3.00 -10.34 12.18
N ASP A 149 -3.31 -9.05 12.06
CA ASP A 149 -4.55 -8.43 12.55
C ASP A 149 -5.77 -8.65 11.63
N GLY A 150 -5.60 -9.22 10.43
CA GLY A 150 -6.70 -9.51 9.50
C GLY A 150 -7.50 -8.27 9.06
N SER A 151 -6.99 -7.06 9.34
CA SER A 151 -7.66 -5.80 9.06
C SER A 151 -7.44 -5.43 7.60
N VAL A 152 -8.39 -5.80 6.75
CA VAL A 152 -8.53 -5.21 5.41
C VAL A 152 -9.92 -4.64 5.33
N SER A 153 -10.06 -3.41 5.82
CA SER A 153 -11.34 -2.72 5.84
C SER A 153 -11.77 -2.39 4.41
N ALA A 154 -12.60 -3.27 3.83
CA ALA A 154 -13.90 -2.90 3.25
C ALA A 154 -14.66 -4.15 2.73
N SER A 155 -15.08 -5.04 3.64
CA SER A 155 -16.30 -5.86 3.55
C SER A 155 -16.30 -6.83 4.74
N SER A 156 -17.33 -6.71 5.58
CA SER A 156 -17.61 -7.53 6.76
C SER A 156 -18.00 -8.97 6.40
N THR A 157 -17.15 -9.71 5.68
CA THR A 157 -17.38 -11.14 5.40
C THR A 157 -16.51 -11.99 6.34
N PRO A 158 -17.09 -12.59 7.40
CA PRO A 158 -16.37 -13.55 8.23
C PRO A 158 -15.87 -14.73 7.38
N GLY A 159 -14.58 -15.08 7.47
CA GLY A 159 -13.99 -16.27 6.83
C GLY A 159 -13.25 -16.05 5.50
N SER A 160 -13.05 -14.82 5.04
CA SER A 160 -12.34 -14.53 3.79
C SER A 160 -10.85 -14.21 4.00
N ALA A 161 -9.97 -14.71 3.11
CA ALA A 161 -8.52 -14.47 3.08
C ALA A 161 -8.19 -13.04 2.61
N ASN A 162 -8.78 -12.06 3.29
CA ASN A 162 -8.84 -10.66 2.91
C ASN A 162 -7.41 -10.08 2.85
N GLY A 163 -7.04 -9.46 1.73
CA GLY A 163 -5.79 -8.70 1.58
C GLY A 163 -4.61 -9.43 0.93
N ASN A 164 -4.61 -10.77 0.95
CA ASN A 164 -3.43 -11.54 0.55
C ASN A 164 -3.45 -11.99 -0.91
N ASN A 165 -4.58 -11.85 -1.59
CA ASN A 165 -4.84 -12.40 -2.92
C ASN A 165 -4.12 -11.63 -4.03
N PHE A 166 -2.79 -11.64 -4.05
CA PHE A 166 -2.01 -11.08 -5.13
C PHE A 166 -0.67 -11.80 -5.29
N SER A 167 -0.09 -11.67 -6.48
CA SER A 167 1.23 -12.17 -6.83
C SER A 167 2.26 -11.04 -6.84
N LEU A 168 3.52 -11.37 -6.64
CA LEU A 168 4.64 -10.44 -6.75
C LEU A 168 5.45 -10.75 -8.02
N THR A 169 5.69 -9.74 -8.84
CA THR A 169 6.65 -9.80 -9.95
C THR A 169 7.81 -8.86 -9.67
N LYS A 170 9.03 -9.41 -9.61
CA LYS A 170 10.26 -8.63 -9.60
C LYS A 170 10.83 -8.58 -11.02
N SER A 171 10.90 -7.37 -11.57
CA SER A 171 11.52 -7.06 -12.86
C SER A 171 12.49 -5.88 -12.72
N GLY A 172 13.15 -5.49 -13.81
CA GLY A 172 14.16 -4.43 -13.77
C GLY A 172 15.49 -4.90 -13.16
N ALA A 173 16.58 -4.22 -13.52
CA ALA A 173 17.93 -4.68 -13.20
C ALA A 173 18.32 -4.52 -11.71
N GLY A 174 17.56 -3.73 -10.93
CA GLY A 174 17.86 -3.41 -9.55
C GLY A 174 17.56 -4.54 -8.56
N SER A 175 17.91 -4.30 -7.28
CA SER A 175 17.62 -5.22 -6.18
C SER A 175 16.40 -4.74 -5.38
N PHE A 176 15.50 -5.65 -5.03
CA PHE A 176 14.38 -5.36 -4.14
C PHE A 176 14.48 -6.26 -2.92
N THR A 177 14.63 -5.66 -1.75
CA THR A 177 14.71 -6.36 -0.47
C THR A 177 13.38 -6.32 0.24
N LEU A 178 12.86 -7.48 0.61
CA LEU A 178 11.72 -7.63 1.50
C LEU A 178 12.23 -8.03 2.89
N SER A 179 11.98 -7.20 3.90
CA SER A 179 12.38 -7.49 5.28
C SER A 179 11.23 -7.60 6.29
N GLY A 180 10.00 -7.28 5.88
CA GLY A 180 8.80 -7.53 6.68
C GLY A 180 8.25 -8.94 6.54
N ALA A 181 7.31 -9.29 7.41
CA ALA A 181 6.60 -10.58 7.40
C ALA A 181 5.52 -10.61 6.31
N ASN A 182 5.91 -10.89 5.07
CA ASN A 182 5.01 -10.93 3.91
C ASN A 182 4.06 -12.14 3.97
N SER A 183 2.79 -11.94 3.58
CA SER A 183 1.70 -12.91 3.69
C SER A 183 0.84 -13.06 2.42
N TYR A 184 1.25 -12.43 1.30
CA TYR A 184 0.62 -12.66 0.01
C TYR A 184 0.64 -14.14 -0.38
N VAL A 185 -0.45 -14.62 -1.00
CA VAL A 185 -0.63 -16.05 -1.31
C VAL A 185 -0.41 -16.39 -2.78
N GLY A 186 -0.31 -15.37 -3.66
CA GLY A 186 0.03 -15.58 -5.07
C GLY A 186 1.49 -15.93 -5.27
N GLY A 187 1.83 -16.33 -6.50
CA GLY A 187 3.20 -16.70 -6.85
C GLY A 187 4.17 -15.51 -6.84
N THR A 188 5.46 -15.82 -6.73
CA THR A 188 6.55 -14.85 -6.91
C THR A 188 7.25 -15.13 -8.23
N THR A 189 7.19 -14.19 -9.18
CA THR A 189 7.93 -14.27 -10.45
C THR A 189 9.13 -13.34 -10.41
N ILE A 190 10.32 -13.85 -10.72
CA ILE A 190 11.52 -13.02 -10.88
C ILE A 190 11.92 -13.08 -12.35
N SER A 191 11.67 -11.99 -13.07
CA SER A 191 12.01 -11.84 -14.50
C SER A 191 13.21 -10.92 -14.74
N GLY A 192 13.72 -10.25 -13.70
CA GLY A 192 14.94 -9.45 -13.78
C GLY A 192 15.45 -8.96 -12.43
N GLY A 193 16.75 -8.68 -12.36
CA GLY A 193 17.42 -8.16 -11.17
C GLY A 193 17.45 -9.17 -10.02
N LYS A 194 17.34 -8.69 -8.78
CA LYS A 194 17.38 -9.53 -7.57
C LYS A 194 16.18 -9.27 -6.66
N LEU A 195 15.54 -10.34 -6.19
CA LEU A 195 14.63 -10.30 -5.05
C LEU A 195 15.38 -10.88 -3.85
N ILE A 196 15.45 -10.13 -2.76
CA ILE A 196 16.16 -10.52 -1.54
C ILE A 196 15.14 -10.63 -0.43
N ALA A 197 14.95 -11.83 0.12
CA ALA A 197 14.18 -12.02 1.34
C ALA A 197 15.13 -11.94 2.53
N GLN A 198 14.89 -10.98 3.43
CA GLN A 198 15.61 -10.85 4.69
C GLN A 198 14.64 -11.15 5.83
N SER A 199 14.95 -12.14 6.66
CA SER A 199 14.30 -12.32 7.94
C SER A 199 15.21 -11.76 9.02
N SER A 200 14.69 -10.90 9.90
CA SER A 200 15.36 -10.57 11.16
C SER A 200 15.38 -11.84 12.01
N ASN A 201 16.45 -12.61 11.94
CA ASN A 201 16.67 -13.75 12.83
C ASN A 201 17.08 -13.18 14.19
N THR A 202 16.12 -12.93 15.07
CA THR A 202 16.42 -12.70 16.49
C THR A 202 16.86 -14.03 17.08
N ALA A 203 18.17 -14.20 17.24
CA ALA A 203 18.77 -15.29 18.01
C ALA A 203 18.48 -15.15 19.51
#